data_AF-G3IJ25-F1
#
_entry.id   AF-G3IJ25-F1
#
_cell.length_a   1.000
_cell.length_b   1.000
_cell.length_c   1.000
_cell.angle_alpha   90.00
_cell.angle_beta   90.00
_cell.angle_gamma   90.00
#
_symmetry.space_group_name_H-M   'P 1'
#
loop_
_entity.id
_entity.type
_entity.pdbx_description
1 polymer ?
#
loop_
_entity_poly.entity_id
_entity_poly.type
_entity_poly.pdbx_seq_one_letter_code
_entity_poly.pdbx_strand_id
1 'polypeptide(L)'
;MACGVGLIHKILSVVASASWPSGSVEALQEVLRLPATLRACPPLQTALAVDAAFREGNHARLFRLLRTLPYLQSCAVQGHIGYARRKALACLARALSTPKGQTLPLDFIVHLLALDGLHEAQDLCQAHGLTLDKDRVIFLRGRYSEEGLPPPGTCHILVGSKLQGHTLEEVVMAEEDKDMHRPGSPA
;
A
#
# COMPACT_ATOMS: atom_id res chain seq x y z
N MET A 1 23.08 6.17 -16.10
CA MET A 1 22.20 7.21 -15.52
C MET A 1 21.40 6.53 -14.44
N ALA A 2 21.86 6.67 -13.19
CA ALA A 2 21.24 6.05 -12.03
C ALA A 2 19.85 6.66 -11.81
N CYS A 3 18.82 5.84 -11.67
CA CYS A 3 17.53 6.27 -11.11
C CYS A 3 17.74 6.48 -9.61
N GLY A 4 18.44 7.55 -9.24
CA GLY A 4 18.83 7.78 -7.85
C GLY A 4 17.65 7.63 -6.89
N VAL A 5 17.93 7.09 -5.71
CA VAL A 5 16.98 6.82 -4.61
C VAL A 5 15.98 7.98 -4.38
N GLY A 6 16.41 9.23 -4.62
CA GLY A 6 15.55 10.43 -4.58
C GLY A 6 14.46 10.51 -5.66
N LEU A 7 14.66 9.94 -6.85
CA LEU A 7 13.65 9.83 -7.91
C LEU A 7 12.62 8.75 -7.54
N ILE A 8 13.02 7.62 -6.96
CA ILE A 8 12.09 6.55 -6.52
C ILE A 8 11.27 7.01 -5.30
N HIS A 9 11.89 7.71 -4.35
CA HIS A 9 11.21 8.33 -3.22
C HIS A 9 10.21 9.40 -3.70
N LYS A 10 10.61 10.26 -4.66
CA LYS A 10 9.70 11.21 -5.31
C LYS A 10 8.60 10.50 -6.10
N ILE A 11 8.88 9.43 -6.85
CA ILE A 11 7.90 8.69 -7.66
C ILE A 11 6.91 7.94 -6.79
N LEU A 12 7.33 7.23 -5.73
CA LEU A 12 6.41 6.58 -4.79
C LEU A 12 5.63 7.59 -3.96
N SER A 13 6.25 8.70 -3.54
CA SER A 13 5.53 9.81 -2.90
C SER A 13 4.53 10.45 -3.87
N VAL A 14 4.88 10.64 -5.14
CA VAL A 14 4.01 11.18 -6.20
C VAL A 14 2.86 10.23 -6.56
N VAL A 15 3.14 8.93 -6.69
CA VAL A 15 2.16 7.88 -6.98
C VAL A 15 1.23 7.66 -5.79
N ALA A 16 1.78 7.56 -4.58
CA ALA A 16 0.98 7.45 -3.37
C ALA A 16 0.16 8.72 -3.15
N SER A 17 0.64 9.88 -3.61
CA SER A 17 -0.11 11.13 -3.55
C SER A 17 -1.23 11.19 -4.58
N ALA A 18 -1.04 10.83 -5.85
CA ALA A 18 -1.98 11.09 -6.97
C ALA A 18 -3.41 10.53 -6.79
N SER A 19 -3.62 9.65 -5.81
CA SER A 19 -4.92 9.04 -5.52
C SER A 19 -5.36 9.10 -4.04
N TRP A 20 -4.50 9.64 -3.16
CA TRP A 20 -4.84 9.97 -1.77
C TRP A 20 -5.42 11.40 -1.72
N PRO A 21 -6.05 11.86 -0.62
CA PRO A 21 -6.69 13.18 -0.55
C PRO A 21 -5.78 14.41 -0.83
N SER A 22 -4.49 14.22 -1.10
CA SER A 22 -3.47 15.28 -1.18
C SER A 22 -2.57 15.22 -2.43
N GLY A 23 -2.89 14.48 -3.49
CA GLY A 23 -2.01 14.49 -4.67
C GLY A 23 -2.58 14.96 -5.99
N SER A 24 -1.62 15.01 -6.92
CA SER A 24 -1.61 15.83 -8.12
C SER A 24 -1.51 14.90 -9.33
N VAL A 25 -2.54 14.91 -10.17
CA VAL A 25 -2.59 14.16 -11.45
C VAL A 25 -1.40 14.56 -12.35
N GLU A 26 -0.92 15.77 -12.17
CA GLU A 26 0.20 16.37 -12.89
C GLU A 26 1.50 15.60 -12.66
N ALA A 27 1.69 15.05 -11.46
CA ALA A 27 2.91 14.34 -11.13
C ALA A 27 2.96 12.93 -11.76
N LEU A 28 1.82 12.25 -11.91
CA LEU A 28 1.71 11.03 -12.72
C LEU A 28 1.94 11.33 -14.20
N GLN A 29 1.39 12.43 -14.72
CA GLN A 29 1.63 12.85 -16.10
C GLN A 29 3.11 13.08 -16.39
N GLU A 30 3.84 13.72 -15.47
CA GLU A 30 5.27 13.96 -15.62
C GLU A 30 6.06 12.64 -15.67
N VAL A 31 5.71 11.68 -14.82
CA VAL A 31 6.30 10.34 -14.85
C VAL A 31 6.04 9.63 -16.17
N LEU A 32 4.84 9.77 -16.74
CA LEU A 32 4.49 9.17 -18.03
C LEU A 32 5.20 9.84 -19.22
N ARG A 33 5.62 11.10 -19.08
CA ARG A 33 6.43 11.82 -20.08
C ARG A 33 7.91 11.44 -20.08
N LEU A 34 8.39 10.71 -19.07
CA LEU A 34 9.77 10.25 -19.02
C LEU A 34 10.12 9.33 -20.21
N PRO A 35 11.39 9.34 -20.65
CA PRO A 35 11.91 8.40 -21.65
C PRO A 35 11.52 6.95 -21.36
N ALA A 36 11.23 6.17 -22.40
CA ALA A 36 10.80 4.78 -22.28
C ALA A 36 11.82 3.91 -21.50
N THR A 37 13.11 4.21 -21.62
CA THR A 37 14.19 3.56 -20.88
C THR A 37 14.09 3.77 -19.37
N LEU A 38 13.72 4.99 -18.94
CA LEU A 38 13.47 5.28 -17.52
C LEU A 38 12.16 4.64 -17.07
N ARG A 39 11.09 4.72 -17.88
CA ARG A 39 9.81 4.06 -17.57
C ARG A 39 9.93 2.55 -17.46
N ALA A 40 10.86 1.93 -18.16
CA ALA A 40 11.11 0.49 -18.08
C ALA A 40 11.90 0.09 -16.82
N CYS A 41 12.39 1.03 -16.00
CA CYS A 41 13.17 0.66 -14.82
C CYS A 41 12.28 -0.06 -13.78
N PRO A 42 12.77 -1.15 -13.15
CA PRO A 42 11.95 -1.97 -12.24
C PRO A 42 11.32 -1.19 -11.07
N PRO A 43 12.01 -0.23 -10.42
CA PRO A 43 11.40 0.56 -9.35
C PRO A 43 10.22 1.41 -9.82
N LEU A 44 10.34 2.03 -11.01
CA LEU A 44 9.27 2.85 -11.57
C LEU A 44 8.09 2.00 -12.06
N GLN A 45 8.35 0.83 -12.68
CA GLN A 45 7.29 -0.13 -13.03
C GLN A 45 6.52 -0.59 -11.78
N THR A 46 7.24 -0.86 -10.69
CA THR A 46 6.62 -1.25 -9.42
C THR A 46 5.76 -0.12 -8.86
N ALA A 47 6.26 1.12 -8.87
CA ALA A 47 5.49 2.28 -8.43
C ALA A 47 4.22 2.46 -9.28
N LEU A 48 4.33 2.41 -10.61
CA LEU A 48 3.17 2.50 -11.51
C LEU A 48 2.16 1.36 -11.30
N ALA A 49 2.61 0.15 -10.98
CA ALA A 49 1.73 -0.96 -10.65
C ALA A 49 0.97 -0.75 -9.33
N VAL A 50 1.63 -0.15 -8.33
CA VAL A 50 1.00 0.25 -7.06
C VAL A 50 -0.03 1.35 -7.30
N ASP A 51 0.30 2.37 -8.09
CA ASP A 51 -0.63 3.44 -8.51
C ASP A 51 -1.89 2.86 -9.15
N ALA A 52 -1.70 2.04 -10.18
CA ALA A 52 -2.77 1.43 -10.94
C ALA A 52 -3.68 0.58 -10.04
N ALA A 53 -3.10 -0.28 -9.19
CA ALA A 53 -3.87 -1.11 -8.26
C ALA A 53 -4.69 -0.27 -7.27
N PHE A 54 -4.15 0.85 -6.80
CA PHE A 54 -4.86 1.77 -5.94
C PHE A 54 -6.03 2.45 -6.68
N ARG A 55 -5.77 3.02 -7.87
CA ARG A 55 -6.75 3.74 -8.70
C ARG A 55 -7.90 2.85 -9.18
N GLU A 56 -7.58 1.60 -9.52
CA GLU A 56 -8.55 0.59 -9.92
C GLU A 56 -9.45 0.13 -8.75
N GLY A 57 -9.14 0.51 -7.51
CA GLY A 57 -9.79 -0.03 -6.31
C GLY A 57 -9.48 -1.52 -6.09
N ASN A 58 -8.43 -2.04 -6.72
CA ASN A 58 -8.01 -3.42 -6.60
C ASN A 58 -7.12 -3.60 -5.34
N HIS A 59 -7.77 -3.56 -4.18
CA HIS A 59 -7.08 -3.59 -2.89
C HIS A 59 -6.32 -4.90 -2.65
N ALA A 60 -6.80 -6.03 -3.16
CA ALA A 60 -6.06 -7.29 -3.08
C ALA A 60 -4.71 -7.21 -3.84
N ARG A 61 -4.72 -6.67 -5.06
CA ARG A 61 -3.50 -6.43 -5.83
C ARG A 61 -2.60 -5.41 -5.15
N LEU A 62 -3.17 -4.33 -4.64
CA LEU A 62 -2.43 -3.28 -3.93
C LEU A 62 -1.64 -3.86 -2.75
N PHE A 63 -2.31 -4.50 -1.78
CA PHE A 63 -1.63 -5.06 -0.61
C PHE A 63 -0.70 -6.22 -0.96
N ARG A 64 -0.90 -6.92 -2.08
CA ARG A 64 0.09 -7.88 -2.59
C ARG A 64 1.37 -7.20 -3.06
N LEU A 65 1.27 -6.07 -3.78
CA LEU A 65 2.44 -5.28 -4.21
C LEU A 65 3.14 -4.60 -3.04
N LEU A 66 2.39 -4.07 -2.06
CA LEU A 66 2.98 -3.42 -0.88
C LEU A 66 3.86 -4.39 -0.06
N ARG A 67 3.50 -5.66 0.00
CA ARG A 67 4.32 -6.70 0.66
C ARG A 67 5.66 -6.91 -0.02
N THR A 68 5.75 -6.74 -1.33
CA THR A 68 6.98 -6.98 -2.10
C THR A 68 7.91 -5.77 -2.18
N LEU A 69 7.47 -4.59 -1.72
CA LEU A 69 8.30 -3.39 -1.74
C LEU A 69 9.55 -3.54 -0.86
N PRO A 70 10.71 -2.98 -1.24
CA PRO A 70 11.84 -2.85 -0.32
C PRO A 70 11.57 -1.84 0.80
N TYR A 71 12.44 -1.80 1.81
CA TYR A 71 12.22 -1.04 3.03
C TYR A 71 11.99 0.46 2.76
N LEU A 72 12.87 1.12 1.99
CA LEU A 72 12.76 2.56 1.73
C LEU A 72 11.46 2.95 1.01
N GLN A 73 11.05 2.14 0.04
CA GLN A 73 9.80 2.33 -0.72
C GLN A 73 8.60 2.05 0.19
N SER A 74 8.72 1.13 1.14
CA SER A 74 7.70 0.85 2.15
C SER A 74 7.54 2.01 3.14
N CYS A 75 8.64 2.64 3.57
CA CYS A 75 8.60 3.87 4.36
C CYS A 75 7.89 5.00 3.60
N ALA A 76 8.18 5.15 2.30
CA ALA A 76 7.58 6.19 1.46
C ALA A 76 6.05 6.08 1.37
N VAL A 77 5.49 4.87 1.43
CA VAL A 77 4.03 4.65 1.37
C VAL A 77 3.37 4.48 2.74
N GLN A 78 4.14 4.46 3.84
CA GLN A 78 3.62 4.13 5.17
C GLN A 78 2.49 5.09 5.62
N GLY A 79 2.66 6.39 5.39
CA GLY A 79 1.63 7.40 5.67
C GLY A 79 0.35 7.22 4.83
N HIS A 80 0.46 6.45 3.75
CA HIS A 80 -0.61 6.07 2.85
C HIS A 80 -1.02 4.60 3.03
N ILE A 81 -0.90 4.00 4.21
CA ILE A 81 -1.45 2.64 4.43
C ILE A 81 -2.85 2.74 5.06
N GLY A 82 -3.02 3.60 6.06
CA GLY A 82 -4.27 3.73 6.82
C GLY A 82 -5.48 4.01 5.92
N TYR A 83 -5.40 5.02 5.05
CA TYR A 83 -6.51 5.34 4.15
C TYR A 83 -6.74 4.32 3.01
N ALA A 84 -5.77 3.46 2.68
CA ALA A 84 -5.94 2.38 1.70
C ALA A 84 -6.73 1.27 2.37
N ARG A 85 -6.43 0.98 3.64
CA ARG A 85 -7.20 0.06 4.48
C ARG A 85 -8.64 0.57 4.64
N ARG A 86 -8.83 1.88 4.90
CA ARG A 86 -10.16 2.51 4.90
C ARG A 86 -10.90 2.32 3.58
N LYS A 87 -10.29 2.70 2.45
CA LYS A 87 -10.91 2.55 1.10
C LYS A 87 -11.26 1.10 0.80
N ALA A 88 -10.39 0.17 1.18
CA ALA A 88 -10.64 -1.25 1.03
C ALA A 88 -11.83 -1.72 1.86
N LEU A 89 -11.93 -1.27 3.12
CA LEU A 89 -13.04 -1.60 3.99
C LEU A 89 -14.36 -1.00 3.48
N ALA A 90 -14.35 0.24 2.96
CA ALA A 90 -15.49 0.84 2.29
C ALA A 90 -15.94 0.02 1.07
N CYS A 91 -14.97 -0.47 0.27
CA CYS A 91 -15.25 -1.31 -0.90
C CYS A 91 -15.88 -2.65 -0.49
N LEU A 92 -15.33 -3.32 0.53
CA LEU A 92 -15.90 -4.54 1.11
C LEU A 92 -17.31 -4.30 1.66
N ALA A 93 -17.51 -3.21 2.41
CA ALA A 93 -18.80 -2.85 2.96
C ALA A 93 -19.84 -2.64 1.85
N ARG A 94 -19.49 -1.94 0.77
CA ARG A 94 -20.39 -1.74 -0.36
C ARG A 94 -20.70 -3.05 -1.11
N ALA A 95 -19.72 -3.93 -1.24
CA ALA A 95 -19.88 -5.19 -1.98
C ALA A 95 -20.64 -6.27 -1.19
N LEU A 96 -20.45 -6.32 0.13
CA LEU A 96 -20.90 -7.43 0.97
C LEU A 96 -22.09 -7.09 1.87
N SER A 97 -22.40 -5.80 2.08
CA SER A 97 -23.46 -5.43 3.01
C SER A 97 -24.85 -5.84 2.52
N THR A 98 -25.45 -6.78 3.22
CA THR A 98 -26.84 -7.23 2.98
C THR A 98 -27.73 -6.88 4.17
N PRO A 99 -29.08 -6.87 4.01
CA PRO A 99 -29.99 -6.67 5.14
C PRO A 99 -29.88 -7.77 6.20
N LYS A 100 -29.52 -8.99 5.79
CA LYS A 100 -29.37 -10.15 6.69
C LYS A 100 -28.00 -10.21 7.36
N GLY A 101 -27.03 -9.42 6.88
CA GLY A 101 -25.64 -9.47 7.31
C GLY A 101 -24.85 -10.54 6.55
N GLN A 102 -23.73 -10.15 5.95
CA GLN A 102 -22.74 -11.08 5.41
C GLN A 102 -21.56 -11.16 6.37
N THR A 103 -21.13 -12.35 6.74
CA THR A 103 -20.03 -12.54 7.70
C THR A 103 -18.73 -12.94 7.01
N LEU A 104 -17.60 -12.33 7.40
CA LEU A 104 -16.25 -12.76 7.01
C LEU A 104 -15.38 -13.03 8.24
N PRO A 105 -14.49 -14.03 8.21
CA PRO A 105 -13.47 -14.19 9.26
C PRO A 105 -12.57 -12.97 9.35
N LEU A 106 -12.19 -12.56 10.56
CA LEU A 106 -11.24 -11.46 10.76
C LEU A 106 -9.85 -11.79 10.22
N ASP A 107 -9.42 -13.05 10.27
CA ASP A 107 -8.16 -13.51 9.65
C ASP A 107 -8.11 -13.21 8.15
N PHE A 108 -9.25 -13.27 7.46
CA PHE A 108 -9.32 -12.87 6.06
C PHE A 108 -9.06 -11.37 5.89
N ILE A 109 -9.58 -10.52 6.79
CA ILE A 109 -9.33 -9.08 6.78
C ILE A 109 -7.85 -8.78 7.08
N VAL A 110 -7.26 -9.48 8.07
CA VAL A 110 -5.82 -9.41 8.39
C VAL A 110 -4.99 -9.72 7.15
N HIS A 111 -5.28 -10.85 6.49
CA HIS A 111 -4.56 -11.27 5.30
C HIS A 111 -4.83 -10.36 4.10
N LEU A 112 -6.06 -9.87 3.89
CA LEU A 112 -6.35 -9.03 2.73
C LEU A 112 -5.68 -7.64 2.85
N LEU A 113 -5.71 -7.05 4.04
CA LEU A 113 -5.30 -5.67 4.30
C LEU A 113 -3.90 -5.53 4.91
N ALA A 114 -3.18 -6.65 5.01
CA ALA A 114 -1.83 -6.73 5.58
C ALA A 114 -1.75 -6.08 6.97
N LEU A 115 -2.67 -6.45 7.86
CA LEU A 115 -2.71 -5.99 9.25
C LEU A 115 -1.75 -6.83 10.09
N ASP A 116 -1.21 -6.23 11.15
CA ASP A 116 -0.22 -6.83 12.05
C ASP A 116 -0.84 -7.88 12.99
N GLY A 117 -2.18 -8.00 13.03
CA GLY A 117 -2.86 -9.07 13.72
C GLY A 117 -4.37 -8.87 13.85
N LEU A 118 -5.01 -9.82 14.55
CA LEU A 118 -6.46 -9.81 14.79
C LEU A 118 -6.92 -8.56 15.54
N HIS A 119 -6.16 -8.11 16.53
CA HIS A 119 -6.53 -6.92 17.32
C HIS A 119 -6.63 -5.67 16.44
N GLU A 120 -5.66 -5.42 15.56
CA GLU A 120 -5.70 -4.30 14.62
C GLU A 120 -6.89 -4.41 13.64
N ALA A 121 -7.25 -5.64 13.22
CA ALA A 121 -8.43 -5.86 12.39
C ALA A 121 -9.74 -5.57 13.12
N GLN A 122 -9.83 -5.93 14.41
CA GLN A 122 -10.99 -5.62 15.25
C GLN A 122 -11.15 -4.11 15.40
N ASP A 123 -10.08 -3.42 15.79
CA ASP A 123 -10.07 -1.98 15.98
C ASP A 123 -10.44 -1.24 14.70
N LEU A 124 -9.87 -1.64 13.56
CA LEU A 124 -10.19 -1.06 12.26
C LEU A 124 -11.67 -1.24 11.90
N CYS A 125 -12.22 -2.46 12.09
CA CYS A 125 -13.62 -2.73 11.75
C CYS A 125 -14.58 -1.93 12.67
N GLN A 126 -14.30 -1.89 13.96
CA GLN A 126 -15.12 -1.17 14.96
C GLN A 126 -15.06 0.33 14.76
N ALA A 127 -13.88 0.90 14.47
CA ALA A 127 -13.72 2.32 14.14
C ALA A 127 -14.55 2.75 12.92
N HIS A 128 -14.89 1.80 12.05
CA HIS A 128 -15.75 2.01 10.87
C HIS A 128 -17.20 1.54 11.06
N GLY A 129 -17.64 1.33 12.31
CA GLY A 129 -19.04 1.00 12.64
C GLY A 129 -19.46 -0.43 12.29
N LEU A 130 -18.54 -1.31 11.91
CA LEU A 130 -18.85 -2.70 11.62
C LEU A 130 -19.03 -3.50 12.91
N THR A 131 -20.02 -4.37 12.90
CA THR A 131 -20.30 -5.28 14.03
C THR A 131 -19.37 -6.48 13.97
N LEU A 132 -18.89 -6.93 15.12
CA LEU A 132 -18.10 -8.15 15.26
C LEU A 132 -18.90 -9.20 16.02
N ASP A 133 -18.77 -10.46 15.62
CA ASP A 133 -19.24 -11.63 16.37
C ASP A 133 -18.08 -12.63 16.46
N LYS A 134 -17.51 -12.77 17.67
CA LYS A 134 -16.27 -13.53 17.92
C LYS A 134 -15.18 -13.05 16.95
N ASP A 135 -14.58 -13.97 16.19
CA ASP A 135 -13.53 -13.67 15.21
C ASP A 135 -14.07 -13.40 13.80
N ARG A 136 -15.29 -12.86 13.69
CA ARG A 136 -15.94 -12.58 12.40
C ARG A 136 -16.49 -11.16 12.37
N VAL A 137 -16.28 -10.49 11.25
CA VAL A 137 -16.88 -9.19 10.94
C VAL A 137 -18.20 -9.39 10.20
N ILE A 138 -19.21 -8.61 10.56
CA ILE A 138 -20.55 -8.64 9.96
C ILE A 138 -20.79 -7.37 9.15
N PHE A 139 -21.00 -7.55 7.85
CA PHE A 139 -21.35 -6.49 6.91
C PHE A 139 -22.87 -6.36 6.82
N LEU A 140 -23.42 -5.43 7.61
CA LEU A 140 -24.83 -5.06 7.61
C LEU A 140 -25.05 -3.77 6.82
N ARG A 141 -26.11 -3.74 6.00
CA ARG A 141 -26.48 -2.55 5.22
C ARG A 141 -26.70 -1.34 6.13
N GLY A 142 -26.01 -0.23 5.81
CA GLY A 142 -26.15 1.05 6.52
C GLY A 142 -25.39 1.16 7.84
N ARG A 143 -24.53 0.18 8.20
CA ARG A 143 -23.74 0.23 9.45
C ARG A 143 -22.33 0.80 9.27
N TYR A 144 -21.77 0.77 8.06
CA TYR A 144 -20.44 1.29 7.79
C TYR A 144 -20.39 2.82 7.89
N SER A 145 -19.39 3.35 8.60
CA SER A 145 -19.15 4.80 8.75
C SER A 145 -17.70 5.17 8.38
N GLU A 146 -17.53 6.29 7.68
CA GLU A 146 -16.23 6.84 7.29
C GLU A 146 -15.67 7.87 8.30
N GLU A 147 -16.39 8.12 9.41
CA GLU A 147 -16.08 9.21 10.35
C GLU A 147 -14.82 8.97 11.21
N GLY A 148 -14.36 7.72 11.36
CA GLY A 148 -13.17 7.37 12.12
C GLY A 148 -11.88 7.48 11.30
N LEU A 149 -10.85 8.19 11.81
CA LEU A 149 -9.47 7.95 11.38
C LEU A 149 -9.13 6.49 11.68
N PRO A 150 -8.65 5.69 10.70
CA PRO A 150 -8.19 4.35 11.02
C PRO A 150 -7.13 4.48 12.11
N PRO A 151 -7.18 3.64 13.17
CA PRO A 151 -6.21 3.71 14.24
C PRO A 151 -4.78 3.60 13.65
N PRO A 152 -3.80 4.33 14.23
CA PRO A 152 -2.43 4.28 13.76
C PRO A 152 -1.90 2.86 13.94
N GLY A 153 -1.81 2.13 12.84
CA GLY A 153 -1.21 0.80 12.78
C GLY A 153 0.31 0.89 12.74
N THR A 154 0.98 -0.06 13.39
CA THR A 154 2.45 -0.16 13.34
C THR A 154 2.99 -0.47 11.95
N CYS A 155 2.14 -0.98 11.04
CA CYS A 155 2.51 -1.38 9.68
C CYS A 155 3.73 -2.30 9.67
N HIS A 156 3.91 -3.13 10.71
CA HIS A 156 5.11 -3.94 10.90
C HIS A 156 5.30 -4.94 9.75
N ILE A 157 4.24 -5.63 9.31
CA ILE A 157 4.30 -6.55 8.16
C ILE A 157 4.69 -5.82 6.86
N LEU A 158 4.31 -4.56 6.71
CA LEU A 158 4.55 -3.80 5.49
C LEU A 158 5.86 -3.00 5.53
N VAL A 159 6.37 -2.66 6.70
CA VAL A 159 7.53 -1.77 6.88
C VAL A 159 8.53 -2.35 7.87
N GLY A 160 8.17 -2.44 9.16
CA GLY A 160 9.11 -2.76 10.24
C GLY A 160 9.85 -4.09 10.07
N SER A 161 9.14 -5.14 9.66
CA SER A 161 9.70 -6.47 9.40
C SER A 161 10.75 -6.51 8.29
N LYS A 162 10.76 -5.51 7.40
CA LYS A 162 11.67 -5.45 6.25
C LYS A 162 13.04 -4.88 6.61
N LEU A 163 13.19 -4.29 7.79
CA LEU A 163 14.49 -3.83 8.27
C LEU A 163 15.41 -5.02 8.63
N GLN A 164 14.84 -6.19 8.98
CA GLN A 164 15.56 -7.46 9.20
C GLN A 164 16.79 -7.40 10.14
N GLY A 165 16.90 -6.35 10.97
CA GLY A 165 18.06 -6.12 11.84
C GLY A 165 19.22 -5.34 11.20
N HIS A 166 19.08 -4.91 9.94
CA HIS A 166 20.03 -4.00 9.29
C HIS A 166 19.93 -2.59 9.85
N THR A 167 21.04 -1.85 9.81
CA THR A 167 21.00 -0.41 10.10
C THR A 167 20.43 0.35 8.90
N LEU A 168 19.97 1.57 9.13
CA LEU A 168 19.43 2.41 8.05
C LEU A 168 20.51 2.69 7.00
N GLU A 169 21.75 2.87 7.43
CA GLU A 169 22.90 3.09 6.55
C GLU A 169 23.11 1.89 5.62
N GLU A 170 23.10 0.66 6.14
CA GLU A 170 23.25 -0.55 5.33
C GLU A 170 22.17 -0.66 4.24
N VAL A 171 20.93 -0.34 4.59
CA VAL A 171 19.81 -0.37 3.64
C VAL A 171 19.96 0.70 2.56
N VAL A 172 20.39 1.91 2.93
CA VAL A 172 20.59 3.01 1.97
C VAL A 172 21.71 2.66 0.98
N MET A 173 22.84 2.14 1.47
CA MET A 173 23.97 1.76 0.60
C MET A 173 23.63 0.59 -0.33
N ALA A 174 22.86 -0.40 0.12
CA ALA A 174 22.51 -1.57 -0.68
C ALA A 174 21.55 -1.26 -1.85
N GLU A 175 20.74 -0.20 -1.73
CA GLU A 175 19.86 0.26 -2.82
C GLU A 175 20.65 1.01 -3.90
N GLU A 176 21.77 1.67 -3.55
CA GLU A 176 22.63 2.38 -4.51
C GLU A 176 23.44 1.41 -5.41
N ASP A 177 23.92 0.29 -4.87
CA ASP A 177 24.71 -0.69 -5.62
C ASP A 177 23.90 -1.48 -6.67
N LYS A 178 22.59 -1.64 -6.46
CA LYS A 178 21.69 -2.32 -7.42
C LYS A 178 21.44 -1.48 -8.67
N ASP A 179 21.54 -0.16 -8.58
CA ASP A 179 21.38 0.76 -9.72
C ASP A 179 22.61 0.81 -10.64
N MET A 180 23.70 0.13 -10.28
CA MET A 180 25.00 0.18 -10.97
C MET A 180 25.34 -1.03 -11.86
N HIS A 181 24.49 -2.07 -11.93
CA HIS A 181 24.72 -3.19 -12.85
C HIS A 181 24.41 -2.81 -14.31
N ARG A 182 25.47 -2.40 -15.04
CA ARG A 182 25.49 -2.22 -16.51
C ARG A 182 25.16 -3.53 -17.23
N PRO A 183 24.36 -3.53 -18.31
CA PRO A 183 24.43 -4.61 -19.28
C PRO A 183 25.79 -4.54 -19.97
N GLY A 184 26.52 -5.66 -19.97
CA GLY A 184 27.80 -5.80 -20.63
C GLY A 184 27.71 -5.45 -22.11
N SER A 185 28.74 -4.77 -22.61
CA SER A 185 28.93 -4.51 -24.04
C SER A 185 28.92 -5.83 -24.83
N PRO A 186 28.19 -5.92 -25.95
CA PRO A 186 28.44 -7.00 -26.91
C PRO A 186 29.80 -6.76 -27.58
N ALA A 187 30.59 -7.83 -27.64
CA ALA A 187 31.83 -7.92 -28.41
C ALA A 187 31.53 -8.01 -29.91
#